data_AF-A0A090T4H6-F1
#
_entry.id   AF-A0A090T4H6-F1
#
_cell.length_a   1.000
_cell.length_b   1.000
_cell.length_c   1.000
_cell.angle_alpha   90.00
_cell.angle_beta   90.00
_cell.angle_gamma   90.00
#
_symmetry.space_group_name_H-M   'P 1'
#
loop_
_entity.id
_entity.type
_entity.pdbx_description
1 polymer ?
#
loop_
_entity_poly.entity_id
_entity_poly.type
_entity_poly.pdbx_seq_one_letter_code
_entity_poly.pdbx_strand_id
1 'polypeptide(L)'
;MSSAAAQQFEQALSLVKQIAGDVARSEASQVAKAAIKQADEHRQLLKNEAQLRAQYRELEKNIERQQQAQKLANDLGDAGICVDSEADLEMEAESQRERVLECEQQLEVLREASGEIKQREQEFVSEISKLESYAPKWIKSFNALEDLREQSGMELVDRADVISSMQATNDNERKTSFERDSLAKRREELELEIERLASPGGSNDPRLKGLADTLGGVLLSEIYDDITIDDAPYFSAMYGPARHAIVVSNLDGIKEKLVELDDCPEDLYIIEGDIDAFDDSSFDADELDGAVCVQLNERQLRYSRFPKIPLFGRAAREQRLELLREQREETVEKHAKAAFDAQKLQRLYQAFNAFAAEHMQLAFEADPEVELARLRELRSQVARELNDNKQREQQASAQLSKSKQCVTLLDRLSISANVLFDETLAERHQELQSHIEDLNGAKSYIHQHGAAAENWLQ
;
A
#
# COMPACT_ATOMS: atom_id res chain seq x y z
N MET A 1 133.93 17.31 45.08
CA MET A 1 132.72 16.47 45.09
C MET A 1 131.79 17.05 46.17
N SER A 2 130.95 18.07 45.91
CA SER A 2 129.64 17.87 45.27
C SER A 2 128.90 19.22 45.06
N SER A 3 129.43 20.14 44.24
CA SER A 3 128.68 21.38 43.85
C SER A 3 127.62 21.08 42.79
N ALA A 4 127.92 20.17 41.86
CA ALA A 4 126.99 19.76 40.81
C ALA A 4 125.79 18.99 41.39
N ALA A 5 126.00 18.08 42.36
CA ALA A 5 124.88 17.35 42.95
C ALA A 5 124.00 18.22 43.87
N ALA A 6 124.54 19.29 44.46
CA ALA A 6 123.74 20.26 45.21
C ALA A 6 122.85 21.12 44.29
N GLN A 7 123.37 21.55 43.13
CA GLN A 7 122.59 22.28 42.12
C GLN A 7 121.53 21.39 41.45
N GLN A 8 121.88 20.14 41.14
CA GLN A 8 120.92 19.14 40.64
C GLN A 8 119.84 18.84 41.69
N PHE A 9 120.20 18.76 42.97
CA PHE A 9 119.23 18.59 44.05
C PHE A 9 118.33 19.83 44.23
N GLU A 10 118.85 21.05 44.09
CA GLU A 10 118.03 22.27 44.16
C GLU A 10 117.11 22.42 42.94
N GLN A 11 117.57 22.06 41.74
CA GLN A 11 116.73 21.99 40.53
C GLN A 11 115.64 20.93 40.69
N ALA A 12 115.98 19.73 41.15
CA ALA A 12 115.01 18.69 41.47
C ALA A 12 114.01 19.19 42.53
N LEU A 13 114.48 19.77 43.63
CA LEU A 13 113.63 20.30 44.70
C LEU A 13 112.70 21.42 44.20
N SER A 14 113.15 22.28 43.27
CA SER A 14 112.30 23.29 42.64
C SER A 14 111.17 22.69 41.79
N LEU A 15 111.43 21.58 41.10
CA LEU A 15 110.45 20.84 40.32
C LEU A 15 109.45 20.09 41.23
N VAL A 16 109.87 19.57 42.39
CA VAL A 16 108.95 19.02 43.41
C VAL A 16 108.07 20.10 44.00
N LYS A 17 108.62 21.29 44.26
CA LYS A 17 107.83 22.43 44.72
C LYS A 17 106.75 22.87 43.72
N GLN A 18 106.98 22.68 42.42
CA GLN A 18 106.00 22.95 41.37
C GLN A 18 104.85 21.92 41.31
N ILE A 19 105.06 20.70 41.79
CA ILE A 19 104.06 19.62 41.73
C ILE A 19 103.29 19.49 43.06
N ALA A 20 103.97 19.57 44.21
CA ALA A 20 103.41 19.26 45.53
C ALA A 20 103.38 20.43 46.53
N GLY A 21 103.81 21.64 46.13
CA GLY A 21 103.87 22.81 47.02
C GLY A 21 105.13 22.85 47.91
N ASP A 22 105.10 23.58 49.01
CA ASP A 22 106.30 23.78 49.87
C ASP A 22 106.58 22.54 50.74
N VAL A 23 107.57 21.73 50.33
CA VAL A 23 107.94 20.47 50.98
C VAL A 23 109.30 20.58 51.69
N ALA A 24 109.40 20.02 52.90
CA ALA A 24 110.65 19.98 53.66
C ALA A 24 111.74 19.13 52.96
N ARG A 25 113.01 19.56 53.04
CA ARG A 25 114.16 18.90 52.38
C ARG A 25 114.29 17.39 52.69
N SER A 26 113.83 16.94 53.85
CA SER A 26 113.83 15.54 54.29
C SER A 26 112.80 14.68 53.57
N GLU A 27 111.70 15.26 53.12
CA GLU A 27 110.54 14.55 52.55
C GLU A 27 110.48 14.69 51.01
N ALA A 28 111.23 15.64 50.44
CA ALA A 28 111.25 15.93 49.00
C ALA A 28 111.53 14.70 48.11
N SER A 29 112.42 13.79 48.53
CA SER A 29 112.72 12.55 47.78
C SER A 29 111.56 11.56 47.79
N GLN A 30 110.79 11.49 48.89
CA GLN A 30 109.62 10.62 49.01
C GLN A 30 108.44 11.19 48.20
N VAL A 31 108.22 12.50 48.29
CA VAL A 31 107.18 13.21 47.53
C VAL A 31 107.44 13.16 46.02
N ALA A 32 108.70 13.29 45.58
CA ALA A 32 109.05 13.14 44.17
C ALA A 32 108.77 11.74 43.62
N LYS A 33 109.15 10.70 44.37
CA LYS A 33 108.87 9.31 43.99
C LYS A 33 107.37 9.02 43.95
N ALA A 34 106.59 9.61 44.86
CA ALA A 34 105.14 9.53 44.84
C ALA A 34 104.55 10.24 43.60
N ALA A 35 105.04 11.43 43.25
CA ALA A 35 104.59 12.19 42.09
C ALA A 35 104.90 11.50 40.75
N ILE A 36 106.07 10.85 40.62
CA ILE A 36 106.44 10.06 39.43
C ILE A 36 105.55 8.83 39.30
N LYS A 37 105.32 8.10 40.41
CA LYS A 37 104.37 6.97 40.42
C LYS A 37 102.96 7.41 40.01
N GLN A 38 102.48 8.54 40.55
CA GLN A 38 101.19 9.12 40.16
C GLN A 38 101.16 9.53 38.68
N ALA A 39 102.23 10.13 38.14
CA ALA A 39 102.31 10.50 36.72
C ALA A 39 102.31 9.28 35.79
N ASP A 40 103.00 8.20 36.16
CA ASP A 40 103.02 6.94 35.39
C ASP A 40 101.67 6.20 35.48
N GLU A 41 101.03 6.20 36.64
CA GLU A 41 99.65 5.69 36.84
C GLU A 41 98.65 6.48 35.96
N HIS A 42 98.72 7.82 35.95
CA HIS A 42 97.90 8.67 35.09
C HIS A 42 98.18 8.45 33.58
N ARG A 43 99.45 8.19 33.18
CA ARG A 43 99.78 7.87 31.77
C ARG A 43 99.21 6.53 31.35
N GLN A 44 99.22 5.54 32.25
CA GLN A 44 98.60 4.24 31.99
C GLN A 44 97.08 4.38 31.82
N LEU A 45 96.43 5.19 32.66
CA LEU A 45 95.00 5.50 32.53
C LEU A 45 94.68 6.17 31.17
N LEU A 46 95.48 7.15 30.73
CA LEU A 46 95.26 7.82 29.44
C LEU A 46 95.41 6.91 28.21
N LYS A 47 96.14 5.77 28.29
CA LYS A 47 96.20 4.81 27.19
C LYS A 47 94.83 4.19 26.88
N ASN A 48 93.94 4.10 27.88
CA ASN A 48 92.61 3.52 27.75
C ASN A 48 91.52 4.57 27.42
N GLU A 49 91.90 5.84 27.22
CA GLU A 49 90.97 6.97 27.04
C GLU A 49 89.97 6.75 25.88
N ALA A 50 90.44 6.27 24.72
CA ALA A 50 89.57 6.07 23.56
C ALA A 50 88.50 5.00 23.80
N GLN A 51 88.85 3.92 24.50
CA GLN A 51 87.94 2.83 24.82
C GLN A 51 86.90 3.27 25.86
N LEU A 52 87.33 3.96 26.93
CA LEU A 52 86.44 4.44 27.99
C LEU A 52 85.45 5.50 27.46
N ARG A 53 85.91 6.42 26.59
CA ARG A 53 85.03 7.38 25.91
C ARG A 53 84.02 6.72 24.96
N ALA A 54 84.41 5.64 24.27
CA ALA A 54 83.50 4.90 23.40
C ALA A 54 82.42 4.17 24.21
N GLN A 55 82.81 3.48 25.29
CA GLN A 55 81.89 2.80 26.22
C GLN A 55 80.92 3.78 26.88
N TYR A 56 81.42 4.95 27.29
CA TYR A 56 80.57 6.00 27.86
C TYR A 56 79.52 6.53 26.86
N ARG A 57 79.90 6.81 25.61
CA ARG A 57 78.93 7.20 24.55
C ARG A 57 77.93 6.10 24.23
N GLU A 58 78.33 4.84 24.35
CA GLU A 58 77.43 3.69 24.16
C GLU A 58 76.44 3.58 25.32
N LEU A 59 76.88 3.77 26.57
CA LEU A 59 76.00 3.86 27.74
C LEU A 59 75.07 5.07 27.68
N GLU A 60 75.54 6.24 27.24
CA GLU A 60 74.68 7.42 27.04
C GLU A 60 73.55 7.11 26.05
N LYS A 61 73.87 6.47 24.92
CA LYS A 61 72.85 6.02 23.94
C LYS A 61 71.90 4.98 24.53
N ASN A 62 72.38 4.07 25.36
CA ASN A 62 71.54 3.09 26.02
C ASN A 62 70.63 3.75 27.08
N ILE A 63 71.11 4.74 27.83
CA ILE A 63 70.28 5.54 28.75
C ILE A 63 69.19 6.28 27.98
N GLU A 64 69.52 6.93 26.87
CA GLU A 64 68.54 7.61 26.03
C GLU A 64 67.48 6.63 25.51
N ARG A 65 67.89 5.43 25.08
CA ARG A 65 66.98 4.34 24.68
C ARG A 65 66.13 3.85 25.85
N GLN A 66 66.70 3.71 27.04
CA GLN A 66 65.97 3.32 28.26
C GLN A 66 64.89 4.36 28.60
N GLN A 67 65.22 5.65 28.54
CA GLN A 67 64.25 6.73 28.79
C GLN A 67 63.13 6.75 27.75
N GLN A 68 63.45 6.47 26.48
CA GLN A 68 62.44 6.34 25.42
C GLN A 68 61.56 5.11 25.62
N ALA A 69 62.15 3.98 26.00
CA ALA A 69 61.43 2.75 26.31
C ALA A 69 60.53 2.92 27.56
N GLN A 70 60.99 3.60 28.60
CA GLN A 70 60.18 3.94 29.78
C GLN A 70 58.98 4.82 29.42
N LYS A 71 59.14 5.77 28.49
CA LYS A 71 58.00 6.56 27.98
C LYS A 71 56.97 5.68 27.28
N LEU A 72 57.42 4.78 26.40
CA LEU A 72 56.54 3.83 25.72
C LEU A 72 55.84 2.86 26.71
N ALA A 73 56.53 2.45 27.77
CA ALA A 73 55.97 1.63 28.83
C ALA A 73 54.91 2.40 29.64
N ASN A 74 55.12 3.69 29.90
CA ASN A 74 54.12 4.56 30.52
C ASN A 74 52.89 4.75 29.61
N ASP A 75 53.10 4.94 28.30
CA ASP A 75 52.02 5.06 27.31
C ASP A 75 51.17 3.75 27.26
N LEU A 76 51.80 2.59 27.47
CA LEU A 76 51.09 1.31 27.65
C LEU A 76 50.36 1.21 29.00
N GLY A 77 50.97 1.74 30.06
CA GLY A 77 50.35 1.84 31.39
C GLY A 77 49.06 2.64 31.36
N ASP A 78 49.01 3.74 30.60
CA ASP A 78 47.79 4.53 30.35
C ASP A 78 46.71 3.71 29.61
N ALA A 79 47.11 2.70 28.82
CA ALA A 79 46.20 1.76 28.17
C ALA A 79 45.74 0.61 29.09
N GLY A 80 46.34 0.48 30.27
CA GLY A 80 46.07 -0.53 31.30
C GLY A 80 46.96 -1.79 31.22
N ILE A 81 48.11 -1.71 30.54
CA ILE A 81 49.06 -2.82 30.38
C ILE A 81 50.33 -2.49 31.17
N CYS A 82 50.68 -3.34 32.14
CA CYS A 82 51.92 -3.21 32.92
C CYS A 82 52.90 -4.28 32.47
N VAL A 83 54.17 -3.89 32.29
CA VAL A 83 55.24 -4.78 31.85
C VAL A 83 56.41 -4.62 32.80
N ASP A 84 56.59 -5.61 33.69
CA ASP A 84 57.61 -5.57 34.73
C ASP A 84 58.85 -6.42 34.36
N SER A 85 58.70 -7.38 33.43
CA SER A 85 59.79 -8.21 32.93
C SER A 85 59.71 -8.47 31.42
N GLU A 86 60.80 -8.98 30.85
CA GLU A 86 60.85 -9.39 29.44
C GLU A 86 59.86 -10.53 29.12
N ALA A 87 59.63 -11.44 30.08
CA ALA A 87 58.63 -12.50 29.94
C ALA A 87 57.18 -11.94 29.96
N ASP A 88 56.91 -10.93 30.79
CA ASP A 88 55.61 -10.26 30.81
C ASP A 88 55.36 -9.48 29.51
N LEU A 89 56.40 -8.92 28.91
CA LEU A 89 56.32 -8.21 27.63
C LEU A 89 55.88 -9.16 26.51
N GLU A 90 56.51 -10.34 26.43
CA GLU A 90 56.17 -11.36 25.43
C GLU A 90 54.75 -11.88 25.65
N MET A 91 54.38 -12.19 26.90
CA MET A 91 53.05 -12.68 27.26
C MET A 91 51.95 -11.65 26.94
N GLU A 92 52.13 -10.39 27.29
CA GLU A 92 51.16 -9.32 26.96
C GLU A 92 51.11 -9.07 25.44
N ALA A 93 52.23 -9.16 24.72
CA ALA A 93 52.24 -9.05 23.27
C ALA A 93 51.45 -10.17 22.59
N GLU A 94 51.59 -11.41 23.05
CA GLU A 94 50.80 -12.55 22.59
C GLU A 94 49.31 -12.36 22.91
N SER A 95 48.98 -11.99 24.15
CA SER A 95 47.59 -11.74 24.56
C SER A 95 46.92 -10.63 23.74
N GLN A 96 47.61 -9.51 23.47
CA GLN A 96 47.06 -8.44 22.64
C GLN A 96 46.91 -8.86 21.18
N ARG A 97 47.80 -9.70 20.65
CA ARG A 97 47.66 -10.27 19.29
C ARG A 97 46.48 -11.22 19.18
N GLU A 98 46.25 -12.07 20.19
CA GLU A 98 45.05 -12.91 20.27
C GLU A 98 43.77 -12.06 20.32
N ARG A 99 43.74 -11.01 21.14
CA ARG A 99 42.61 -10.07 21.20
C ARG A 99 42.36 -9.36 19.88
N VAL A 100 43.42 -9.03 19.12
CA VAL A 100 43.28 -8.47 17.76
C VAL A 100 42.56 -9.48 16.85
N LEU A 101 42.98 -10.76 16.85
CA LEU A 101 42.34 -11.81 16.05
C LEU A 101 40.87 -12.02 16.46
N GLU A 102 40.57 -12.06 17.75
CA GLU A 102 39.20 -12.17 18.25
C GLU A 102 38.33 -10.99 17.80
N CYS A 103 38.84 -9.76 17.90
CA CYS A 103 38.11 -8.56 17.46
C CYS A 103 37.91 -8.56 15.93
N GLU A 104 38.88 -9.04 15.15
CA GLU A 104 38.75 -9.17 13.69
C GLU A 104 37.68 -10.19 13.31
N GLN A 105 37.67 -11.35 13.95
CA GLN A 105 36.63 -12.38 13.76
C GLN A 105 35.24 -11.85 14.15
N GLN A 106 35.13 -11.15 15.28
CA GLN A 106 33.87 -10.54 15.71
C GLN A 106 33.37 -9.51 14.69
N LEU A 107 34.25 -8.67 14.13
CA LEU A 107 33.86 -7.71 13.09
C LEU A 107 33.40 -8.38 11.81
N GLU A 108 34.02 -9.49 11.41
CA GLU A 108 33.59 -10.27 10.25
C GLU A 108 32.16 -10.78 10.45
N VAL A 109 31.87 -11.42 11.60
CA VAL A 109 30.52 -11.91 11.95
C VAL A 109 29.49 -10.77 11.98
N LEU A 110 29.83 -9.62 12.58
CA LEU A 110 28.92 -8.46 12.64
C LEU A 110 28.63 -7.89 11.25
N ARG A 111 29.62 -7.88 10.36
CA ARG A 111 29.47 -7.42 8.96
C ARG A 111 28.61 -8.37 8.15
N GLU A 112 28.83 -9.68 8.27
CA GLU A 112 27.97 -10.70 7.64
C GLU A 112 26.53 -10.56 8.12
N ALA A 113 26.31 -10.48 9.44
CA ALA A 113 25.00 -10.25 10.03
C ALA A 113 24.37 -8.93 9.54
N SER A 114 25.16 -7.85 9.37
CA SER A 114 24.65 -6.61 8.79
C SER A 114 24.20 -6.79 7.33
N GLY A 115 24.90 -7.61 6.55
CA GLY A 115 24.50 -7.96 5.19
C GLY A 115 23.15 -8.66 5.16
N GLU A 116 22.97 -9.68 6.01
CA GLU A 116 21.70 -10.41 6.12
C GLU A 116 20.54 -9.53 6.57
N ILE A 117 20.74 -8.70 7.61
CA ILE A 117 19.70 -7.79 8.12
C ILE A 117 19.28 -6.78 7.04
N LYS A 118 20.25 -6.24 6.28
CA LYS A 118 19.95 -5.34 5.15
C LYS A 118 19.19 -6.05 4.04
N GLN A 119 19.52 -7.30 3.75
CA GLN A 119 18.80 -8.08 2.75
C GLN A 119 17.33 -8.27 3.17
N ARG A 120 17.08 -8.67 4.43
CA ARG A 120 15.71 -8.81 4.98
C ARG A 120 14.96 -7.48 4.96
N GLU A 121 15.63 -6.37 5.29
CA GLU A 121 15.04 -5.03 5.21
C GLU A 121 14.60 -4.70 3.77
N GLN A 122 15.44 -5.00 2.77
CA GLN A 122 15.12 -4.79 1.36
C GLN A 122 13.98 -5.67 0.88
N GLU A 123 13.92 -6.92 1.32
CA GLU A 123 12.81 -7.84 1.04
C GLU A 123 11.48 -7.23 1.51
N PHE A 124 11.40 -6.79 2.78
CA PHE A 124 10.22 -6.12 3.32
C PHE A 124 9.88 -4.81 2.60
N VAL A 125 10.88 -3.97 2.28
CA VAL A 125 10.64 -2.73 1.51
C VAL A 125 10.05 -3.05 0.13
N SER A 126 10.53 -4.09 -0.53
CA SER A 126 10.03 -4.50 -1.84
C SER A 126 8.59 -5.03 -1.78
N GLU A 127 8.26 -5.81 -0.75
CA GLU A 127 6.92 -6.34 -0.53
C GLU A 127 5.92 -5.24 -0.15
N ILE A 128 6.32 -4.34 0.74
CA ILE A 128 5.53 -3.14 1.09
C ILE A 128 5.23 -2.33 -0.16
N SER A 129 6.24 -2.05 -1.01
CA SER A 129 6.02 -1.27 -2.23
C SER A 129 5.05 -1.95 -3.21
N LYS A 130 5.12 -3.28 -3.35
CA LYS A 130 4.16 -4.05 -4.16
C LYS A 130 2.75 -3.91 -3.61
N LEU A 131 2.55 -4.11 -2.31
CA LEU A 131 1.25 -4.00 -1.67
C LEU A 131 0.71 -2.56 -1.69
N GLU A 132 1.55 -1.54 -1.48
CA GLU A 132 1.15 -0.13 -1.58
C GLU A 132 0.67 0.24 -2.99
N SER A 133 1.29 -0.32 -4.03
CA SER A 133 0.84 -0.10 -5.42
C SER A 133 -0.50 -0.77 -5.73
N TYR A 134 -0.81 -1.86 -5.01
CA TYR A 134 -1.98 -2.70 -5.21
C TYR A 134 -3.18 -2.26 -4.37
N ALA A 135 -2.94 -1.78 -3.14
CA ALA A 135 -3.96 -1.42 -2.16
C ALA A 135 -5.06 -0.48 -2.71
N PRO A 136 -4.77 0.59 -3.48
CA PRO A 136 -5.81 1.45 -4.03
C PRO A 136 -6.77 0.71 -4.98
N LYS A 137 -6.26 -0.26 -5.75
CA LYS A 137 -7.07 -1.08 -6.66
C LYS A 137 -7.95 -2.08 -5.90
N TRP A 138 -7.41 -2.65 -4.83
CA TRP A 138 -8.17 -3.49 -3.92
C TRP A 138 -9.29 -2.70 -3.25
N ILE A 139 -9.01 -1.53 -2.67
CA ILE A 139 -10.01 -0.66 -2.02
C ILE A 139 -11.13 -0.29 -3.00
N LYS A 140 -10.79 0.12 -4.24
CA LYS A 140 -11.79 0.42 -5.27
C LYS A 140 -12.68 -0.80 -5.55
N SER A 141 -12.09 -1.99 -5.62
CA SER A 141 -12.81 -3.23 -5.92
C SER A 141 -13.68 -3.70 -4.74
N PHE A 142 -13.18 -3.53 -3.52
CA PHE A 142 -13.92 -3.82 -2.29
C PHE A 142 -15.12 -2.88 -2.12
N ASN A 143 -14.94 -1.57 -2.34
CA ASN A 143 -16.06 -0.62 -2.31
C ASN A 143 -17.11 -0.95 -3.38
N ALA A 144 -16.69 -1.33 -4.59
CA ALA A 144 -17.61 -1.77 -5.64
C ALA A 144 -18.38 -3.05 -5.25
N LEU A 145 -17.78 -3.94 -4.44
CA LEU A 145 -18.47 -5.11 -3.89
C LEU A 145 -19.50 -4.70 -2.84
N GLU A 146 -19.15 -3.78 -1.93
CA GLU A 146 -20.08 -3.25 -0.93
C GLU A 146 -21.27 -2.52 -1.59
N ASP A 147 -21.02 -1.68 -2.60
CA ASP A 147 -22.07 -1.01 -3.38
C ASP A 147 -22.99 -2.04 -4.05
N LEU A 148 -22.43 -3.14 -4.57
CA LEU A 148 -23.19 -4.22 -5.19
C LEU A 148 -24.02 -5.00 -4.15
N ARG A 149 -23.50 -5.22 -2.95
CA ARG A 149 -24.22 -5.83 -1.82
C ARG A 149 -25.38 -4.96 -1.38
N GLU A 150 -25.18 -3.64 -1.26
CA GLU A 150 -26.24 -2.70 -0.90
C GLU A 150 -27.35 -2.65 -1.97
N GLN A 151 -26.97 -2.57 -3.25
CA GLN A 151 -27.94 -2.53 -4.35
C GLN A 151 -28.73 -3.84 -4.49
N SER A 152 -28.08 -4.97 -4.22
CA SER A 152 -28.70 -6.30 -4.36
C SER A 152 -29.40 -6.81 -3.11
N GLY A 153 -29.05 -6.28 -1.93
CA GLY A 153 -29.51 -6.81 -0.64
C GLY A 153 -28.98 -8.21 -0.33
N MET A 154 -27.91 -8.65 -1.00
CA MET A 154 -27.29 -9.98 -0.86
C MET A 154 -25.90 -9.86 -0.23
N GLU A 155 -25.48 -10.86 0.53
CA GLU A 155 -24.18 -10.84 1.22
C GLU A 155 -22.99 -11.11 0.29
N LEU A 156 -23.17 -11.78 -0.85
CA LEU A 156 -22.14 -12.04 -1.88
C LEU A 156 -20.76 -12.38 -1.27
N VAL A 157 -20.62 -13.57 -0.67
CA VAL A 157 -19.45 -13.92 0.14
C VAL A 157 -18.26 -14.28 -0.75
N ASP A 158 -18.52 -14.96 -1.85
CA ASP A 158 -17.49 -15.42 -2.76
C ASP A 158 -17.76 -15.09 -4.24
N ARG A 159 -16.83 -15.52 -5.09
CA ARG A 159 -16.94 -15.31 -6.53
C ARG A 159 -18.09 -16.09 -7.17
N ALA A 160 -18.42 -17.26 -6.62
CA ALA A 160 -19.48 -18.12 -7.15
C ALA A 160 -20.86 -17.52 -6.84
N ASP A 161 -21.03 -16.91 -5.68
CA ASP A 161 -22.23 -16.20 -5.26
C ASP A 161 -22.57 -15.05 -6.20
N VAL A 162 -21.56 -14.27 -6.61
CA VAL A 162 -21.74 -13.17 -7.58
C VAL A 162 -22.22 -13.69 -8.92
N ILE A 163 -21.60 -14.76 -9.44
CA ILE A 163 -21.96 -15.33 -10.74
C ILE A 163 -23.38 -15.93 -10.68
N SER A 164 -23.70 -16.68 -9.63
CA SER A 164 -25.03 -17.29 -9.47
C SER A 164 -26.12 -16.23 -9.31
N SER A 165 -25.88 -15.20 -8.50
CA SER A 165 -26.80 -14.08 -8.29
C SER A 165 -26.98 -13.25 -9.56
N MET A 166 -25.91 -13.04 -10.33
CA MET A 166 -25.97 -12.37 -11.63
C MET A 166 -26.82 -13.16 -12.63
N GLN A 167 -26.66 -14.49 -12.69
CA GLN A 167 -27.47 -15.37 -13.55
C GLN A 167 -28.95 -15.33 -13.13
N ALA A 168 -29.24 -15.46 -11.84
CA ALA A 168 -30.60 -15.38 -11.32
C ALA A 168 -31.24 -14.01 -11.64
N THR A 169 -30.48 -12.92 -11.52
CA THR A 169 -30.95 -11.58 -11.89
C THR A 169 -31.27 -11.48 -13.38
N ASN A 170 -30.41 -12.02 -14.26
CA ASN A 170 -30.63 -12.03 -15.70
C ASN A 170 -31.89 -12.82 -16.08
N ASP A 171 -32.08 -13.98 -15.46
CA ASP A 171 -33.28 -14.80 -15.70
C ASP A 171 -34.56 -14.09 -15.24
N ASN A 172 -34.51 -13.38 -14.11
CA ASN A 172 -35.63 -12.59 -13.62
C ASN A 172 -35.88 -11.34 -14.48
N GLU A 173 -34.83 -10.69 -14.98
CA GLU A 173 -34.93 -9.55 -15.91
C GLU A 173 -35.60 -9.98 -17.22
N ARG A 174 -35.21 -11.13 -17.78
CA ARG A 174 -35.83 -11.67 -19.00
C ARG A 174 -37.31 -11.99 -18.81
N LYS A 175 -37.67 -12.61 -17.68
CA LYS A 175 -39.08 -12.93 -17.35
C LYS A 175 -39.92 -11.65 -17.21
N THR A 176 -39.45 -10.69 -16.43
CA THR A 176 -40.16 -9.41 -16.21
C THR A 176 -40.24 -8.56 -17.48
N SER A 177 -39.20 -8.55 -18.31
CA SER A 177 -39.24 -7.88 -19.63
C SER A 177 -40.25 -8.55 -20.56
N PHE A 178 -40.33 -9.88 -20.57
CA PHE A 178 -41.33 -10.60 -21.37
C PHE A 178 -42.76 -10.29 -20.88
N GLU A 179 -42.98 -10.28 -19.57
CA GLU A 179 -44.28 -9.90 -18.98
C GLU A 179 -44.67 -8.46 -19.32
N ARG A 180 -43.72 -7.52 -19.23
CA ARG A 180 -43.92 -6.12 -19.66
C ARG A 180 -44.36 -6.06 -21.13
N ASP A 181 -43.66 -6.75 -22.02
CA ASP A 181 -43.96 -6.71 -23.46
C ASP A 181 -45.31 -7.38 -23.78
N SER A 182 -45.66 -8.44 -23.05
CA SER A 182 -46.97 -9.09 -23.14
C SER A 182 -48.10 -8.15 -22.69
N LEU A 183 -47.92 -7.47 -21.56
CA LEU A 183 -48.88 -6.48 -21.06
C LEU A 183 -49.01 -5.26 -21.99
N ALA A 184 -47.92 -4.83 -22.62
CA ALA A 184 -47.94 -3.75 -23.61
C ALA A 184 -48.79 -4.11 -24.83
N LYS A 185 -48.60 -5.33 -25.37
CA LYS A 185 -49.44 -5.86 -26.45
C LYS A 185 -50.90 -5.97 -26.04
N ARG A 186 -51.17 -6.51 -24.84
CA ARG A 186 -52.54 -6.63 -24.33
C ARG A 186 -53.23 -5.28 -24.18
N ARG A 187 -52.49 -4.26 -23.74
CA ARG A 187 -53.00 -2.88 -23.66
C ARG A 187 -53.39 -2.34 -25.04
N GLU A 188 -52.53 -2.55 -26.05
CA GLU A 188 -52.80 -2.11 -27.43
C GLU A 188 -54.03 -2.82 -28.02
N GLU A 189 -54.18 -4.12 -27.79
CA GLU A 189 -55.38 -4.89 -28.19
C GLU A 189 -56.65 -4.33 -27.54
N LEU A 190 -56.62 -4.05 -26.22
CA LEU A 190 -57.75 -3.47 -25.49
C LEU A 190 -58.08 -2.06 -25.99
N GLU A 191 -57.08 -1.23 -26.29
CA GLU A 191 -57.27 0.11 -26.84
C GLU A 191 -57.95 0.08 -28.20
N LEU A 192 -57.54 -0.85 -29.08
CA LEU A 192 -58.18 -1.05 -30.39
C LEU A 192 -59.62 -1.57 -30.27
N GLU A 193 -59.91 -2.49 -29.34
CA GLU A 193 -61.26 -3.00 -29.09
C GLU A 193 -62.18 -1.89 -28.56
N ILE A 194 -61.68 -1.07 -27.62
CA ILE A 194 -62.40 0.10 -27.09
C ILE A 194 -62.66 1.11 -28.20
N GLU A 195 -61.67 1.47 -29.02
CA GLU A 195 -61.83 2.44 -30.11
C GLU A 195 -62.88 1.98 -31.13
N ARG A 196 -62.88 0.69 -31.47
CA ARG A 196 -63.85 0.08 -32.37
C ARG A 196 -65.28 0.17 -31.83
N LEU A 197 -65.48 -0.13 -30.54
CA LEU A 197 -66.81 -0.13 -29.91
C LEU A 197 -67.28 1.28 -29.53
N ALA A 198 -66.37 2.20 -29.20
CA ALA A 198 -66.68 3.58 -28.81
C ALA A 198 -66.92 4.52 -30.00
N SER A 199 -66.61 4.06 -31.23
CA SER A 199 -66.87 4.84 -32.44
C SER A 199 -68.36 5.22 -32.51
N PRO A 200 -68.70 6.52 -32.72
CA PRO A 200 -70.07 6.98 -32.78
C PRO A 200 -70.71 6.47 -34.08
N GLY A 201 -71.45 5.37 -33.99
CA GLY A 201 -72.20 4.80 -35.11
C GLY A 201 -73.68 4.65 -34.76
N GLY A 202 -74.53 5.08 -35.68
CA GLY A 202 -75.98 5.03 -35.52
C GLY A 202 -76.54 6.15 -34.66
N SER A 203 -76.19 7.41 -34.92
CA SER A 203 -76.85 8.55 -34.28
C SER A 203 -78.36 8.48 -34.55
N ASN A 204 -79.14 8.16 -33.52
CA ASN A 204 -80.58 8.35 -33.56
C ASN A 204 -80.88 9.84 -33.81
N ASP A 205 -81.82 10.14 -34.71
CA ASP A 205 -82.33 11.49 -34.87
C ASP A 205 -82.92 11.93 -33.51
N PRO A 206 -82.44 13.03 -32.90
CA PRO A 206 -82.89 13.45 -31.57
C PRO A 206 -84.39 13.73 -31.52
N ARG A 207 -85.03 13.99 -32.68
CA ARG A 207 -86.48 14.22 -32.78
C ARG A 207 -87.29 12.96 -32.53
N LEU A 208 -86.78 11.77 -32.88
CA LEU A 208 -87.52 10.50 -32.77
C LEU A 208 -87.94 10.17 -31.35
N LYS A 209 -87.14 10.56 -30.35
CA LYS A 209 -87.47 10.33 -28.94
C LYS A 209 -88.65 11.18 -28.50
N GLY A 210 -88.66 12.47 -28.85
CA GLY A 210 -89.79 13.35 -28.58
C GLY A 210 -91.06 12.89 -29.30
N LEU A 211 -90.93 12.38 -30.52
CA LEU A 211 -92.03 11.79 -31.28
C LEU A 211 -92.60 10.54 -30.59
N ALA A 212 -91.74 9.64 -30.11
CA ALA A 212 -92.17 8.45 -29.38
C ALA A 212 -93.00 8.82 -28.14
N ASP A 213 -92.55 9.81 -27.37
CA ASP A 213 -93.27 10.31 -26.19
C ASP A 213 -94.64 10.90 -26.56
N THR A 214 -94.75 11.68 -27.63
CA THR A 214 -96.04 12.27 -28.10
C THR A 214 -97.02 11.23 -28.63
N LEU A 215 -96.52 10.19 -29.29
CA LEU A 215 -97.34 9.10 -29.80
C LEU A 215 -97.77 8.13 -28.70
N GLY A 216 -97.07 8.12 -27.55
CA GLY A 216 -97.29 7.19 -26.44
C GLY A 216 -96.69 5.82 -26.73
N GLY A 217 -95.57 5.78 -27.45
CA GLY A 217 -94.84 4.57 -27.81
C GLY A 217 -93.40 4.57 -27.31
N VAL A 218 -92.67 3.50 -27.62
CA VAL A 218 -91.26 3.31 -27.28
C VAL A 218 -90.46 3.10 -28.56
N LEU A 219 -89.23 3.59 -28.62
CA LEU A 219 -88.38 3.34 -29.79
C LEU A 219 -87.98 1.86 -29.85
N LEU A 220 -88.02 1.29 -31.05
CA LEU A 220 -87.55 -0.09 -31.27
C LEU A 220 -86.10 -0.28 -30.79
N SER A 221 -85.27 0.77 -30.86
CA SER A 221 -83.90 0.75 -30.33
C SER A 221 -83.80 0.63 -28.81
N GLU A 222 -84.82 1.07 -28.06
CA GLU A 222 -84.88 0.92 -26.60
C GLU A 222 -85.40 -0.48 -26.19
N ILE A 223 -86.24 -1.10 -27.02
CA ILE A 223 -86.70 -2.49 -26.79
C ILE A 223 -85.55 -3.48 -27.03
N TYR A 224 -84.75 -3.26 -28.07
CA TYR A 224 -83.56 -4.07 -28.38
C TYR A 224 -82.27 -3.49 -27.78
N ASP A 225 -82.33 -2.87 -26.61
CA ASP A 225 -81.12 -2.30 -25.99
C ASP A 225 -80.22 -3.38 -25.36
N ASP A 226 -80.84 -4.44 -24.83
CA ASP A 226 -80.19 -5.55 -24.10
C ASP A 226 -79.84 -6.76 -24.98
N ILE A 227 -80.04 -6.68 -26.29
CA ILE A 227 -79.61 -7.75 -27.20
C ILE A 227 -78.09 -7.92 -27.18
N THR A 228 -77.61 -9.15 -27.40
CA THR A 228 -76.19 -9.46 -27.42
C THR A 228 -75.45 -8.67 -28.52
N ILE A 229 -74.17 -8.38 -28.28
CA ILE A 229 -73.33 -7.63 -29.21
C ILE A 229 -73.16 -8.36 -30.55
N ASP A 230 -73.19 -9.70 -30.53
CA ASP A 230 -73.02 -10.54 -31.71
C ASP A 230 -74.29 -10.56 -32.58
N ASP A 231 -75.47 -10.50 -31.97
CA ASP A 231 -76.76 -10.52 -32.69
C ASP A 231 -77.21 -9.12 -33.13
N ALA A 232 -76.78 -8.06 -32.44
CA ALA A 232 -77.16 -6.68 -32.73
C ALA A 232 -76.98 -6.24 -34.21
N PRO A 233 -75.90 -6.62 -34.93
CA PRO A 233 -75.74 -6.34 -36.36
C PRO A 233 -76.78 -7.03 -37.24
N TYR A 234 -77.15 -8.28 -36.91
CA TYR A 234 -78.14 -9.04 -37.65
C TYR A 234 -79.51 -8.36 -37.56
N PHE A 235 -80.00 -8.09 -36.35
CA PHE A 235 -81.29 -7.43 -36.15
C PHE A 235 -81.31 -6.01 -36.73
N SER A 236 -80.22 -5.24 -36.58
CA SER A 236 -80.13 -3.91 -37.19
C SER A 236 -80.23 -3.94 -38.73
N ALA A 237 -79.74 -5.01 -39.37
CA ALA A 237 -79.88 -5.22 -40.81
C ALA A 237 -81.25 -5.80 -41.21
N MET A 238 -81.82 -6.69 -40.38
CA MET A 238 -83.15 -7.29 -40.56
C MET A 238 -84.26 -6.25 -40.50
N TYR A 239 -84.14 -5.20 -39.68
CA TYR A 239 -85.11 -4.09 -39.67
C TYR A 239 -84.85 -3.03 -40.73
N GLY A 240 -83.59 -2.86 -41.17
CA GLY A 240 -83.22 -1.90 -42.22
C GLY A 240 -83.62 -0.46 -41.84
N PRO A 241 -84.35 0.30 -42.67
CA PRO A 241 -84.86 1.62 -42.31
C PRO A 241 -85.80 1.63 -41.09
N ALA A 242 -86.55 0.54 -40.87
CA ALA A 242 -87.50 0.41 -39.76
C ALA A 242 -86.82 0.24 -38.39
N ARG A 243 -85.49 0.19 -38.32
CA ARG A 243 -84.74 0.15 -37.05
C ARG A 243 -84.99 1.37 -36.15
N HIS A 244 -85.45 2.47 -36.74
CA HIS A 244 -85.83 3.71 -36.05
C HIS A 244 -87.35 3.78 -35.77
N ALA A 245 -88.07 2.66 -35.89
CA ALA A 245 -89.51 2.65 -35.70
C ALA A 245 -89.92 2.96 -34.26
N ILE A 246 -91.10 3.58 -34.13
CA ILE A 246 -91.78 3.76 -32.85
C ILE A 246 -92.78 2.62 -32.71
N VAL A 247 -92.65 1.84 -31.65
CA VAL A 247 -93.57 0.77 -31.30
C VAL A 247 -94.69 1.34 -30.45
N VAL A 248 -95.95 1.13 -30.87
CA VAL A 248 -97.14 1.59 -30.15
C VAL A 248 -98.10 0.43 -29.96
N SER A 249 -98.82 0.40 -28.83
CA SER A 249 -99.73 -0.70 -28.50
C SER A 249 -100.97 -0.79 -29.40
N ASN A 250 -101.36 0.32 -30.06
CA ASN A 250 -102.46 0.35 -31.03
C ASN A 250 -102.23 1.49 -32.05
N LEU A 251 -102.48 1.22 -33.34
CA LEU A 251 -102.39 2.21 -34.43
C LEU A 251 -103.60 3.17 -34.51
N ASP A 252 -104.68 2.87 -33.79
CA ASP A 252 -105.90 3.69 -33.77
C ASP A 252 -105.63 5.10 -33.22
N GLY A 253 -106.02 6.12 -33.98
CA GLY A 253 -105.84 7.53 -33.61
C GLY A 253 -104.43 8.09 -33.82
N ILE A 254 -103.42 7.26 -34.11
CA ILE A 254 -102.06 7.73 -34.45
C ILE A 254 -102.07 8.60 -35.70
N LYS A 255 -102.88 8.23 -36.72
CA LYS A 255 -103.00 9.00 -37.97
C LYS A 255 -103.44 10.44 -37.74
N GLU A 256 -104.25 10.70 -36.72
CA GLU A 256 -104.71 12.06 -36.38
C GLU A 256 -103.59 12.85 -35.71
N LYS A 257 -102.87 12.23 -34.75
CA LYS A 257 -101.68 12.82 -34.10
C LYS A 257 -100.56 13.14 -35.09
N LEU A 258 -100.39 12.32 -36.14
CA LEU A 258 -99.39 12.53 -37.19
C LEU A 258 -99.64 13.78 -38.04
N VAL A 259 -100.90 14.22 -38.18
CA VAL A 259 -101.24 15.44 -38.93
C VAL A 259 -100.89 16.71 -38.14
N GLU A 260 -100.85 16.62 -36.81
CA GLU A 260 -100.52 17.73 -35.90
C GLU A 260 -99.01 17.86 -35.63
N LEU A 261 -98.20 16.94 -36.16
CA LEU A 261 -96.76 16.90 -35.95
C LEU A 261 -96.02 17.68 -37.04
N ASP A 262 -95.54 18.89 -36.70
CA ASP A 262 -94.80 19.77 -37.61
C ASP A 262 -93.29 19.42 -37.73
N ASP A 263 -92.69 18.74 -36.76
CA ASP A 263 -91.25 18.41 -36.72
C ASP A 263 -90.99 16.90 -36.71
N CYS A 264 -91.03 16.28 -37.90
CA CYS A 264 -90.78 14.86 -38.10
C CYS A 264 -89.69 14.60 -39.18
N PRO A 265 -89.05 13.42 -39.18
CA PRO A 265 -88.15 13.01 -40.25
C PRO A 265 -88.91 12.73 -41.55
N GLU A 266 -88.20 12.68 -42.69
CA GLU A 266 -88.80 12.44 -44.00
C GLU A 266 -89.58 11.10 -44.05
N ASP A 267 -89.03 10.06 -43.42
CA ASP A 267 -89.66 8.74 -43.28
C ASP A 267 -89.81 8.39 -41.80
N LEU A 268 -91.05 8.18 -41.34
CA LEU A 268 -91.36 7.72 -39.99
C LEU A 268 -92.01 6.34 -40.03
N TYR A 269 -91.37 5.37 -39.37
CA TYR A 269 -91.88 4.02 -39.24
C TYR A 269 -92.59 3.84 -37.89
N ILE A 270 -93.78 3.24 -37.91
CA ILE A 270 -94.56 2.93 -36.71
C ILE A 270 -94.96 1.47 -36.79
N ILE A 271 -94.71 0.73 -35.72
CA ILE A 271 -95.02 -0.70 -35.63
C ILE A 271 -96.01 -0.91 -34.49
N GLU A 272 -97.04 -1.70 -34.75
CA GLU A 272 -97.95 -2.16 -33.70
C GLU A 272 -97.33 -3.36 -33.00
N GLY A 273 -97.22 -3.33 -31.68
CA GLY A 273 -96.65 -4.45 -30.93
C GLY A 273 -96.77 -4.26 -29.43
N ASP A 274 -96.63 -5.37 -28.70
CA ASP A 274 -96.46 -5.34 -27.25
C ASP A 274 -95.01 -4.96 -26.92
N ILE A 275 -94.84 -4.03 -25.98
CA ILE A 275 -93.53 -3.51 -25.58
C ILE A 275 -92.80 -4.55 -24.72
N ASP A 276 -93.54 -5.34 -23.94
CA ASP A 276 -92.97 -6.32 -23.01
C ASP A 276 -92.68 -7.68 -23.70
N ALA A 277 -93.33 -7.95 -24.83
CA ALA A 277 -93.23 -9.23 -25.56
C ALA A 277 -93.32 -9.01 -27.08
N PHE A 278 -92.39 -8.21 -27.61
CA PHE A 278 -92.34 -7.89 -29.04
C PHE A 278 -92.01 -9.13 -29.90
N ASP A 279 -92.78 -9.36 -30.97
CA ASP A 279 -92.67 -10.55 -31.83
C ASP A 279 -91.95 -10.22 -33.15
N ASP A 280 -90.81 -10.89 -33.36
CA ASP A 280 -89.93 -10.74 -34.52
C ASP A 280 -90.35 -11.56 -35.76
N SER A 281 -91.35 -12.44 -35.62
CA SER A 281 -91.65 -13.49 -36.62
C SER A 281 -92.31 -13.01 -37.93
N SER A 282 -92.44 -11.70 -38.13
CA SER A 282 -93.16 -11.12 -39.27
C SER A 282 -92.33 -10.91 -40.55
N PHE A 283 -90.99 -11.07 -40.48
CA PHE A 283 -90.11 -10.87 -41.64
C PHE A 283 -89.69 -12.20 -42.29
N ASP A 284 -89.92 -12.30 -43.61
CA ASP A 284 -89.36 -13.37 -44.44
C ASP A 284 -87.92 -12.98 -44.83
N ALA A 285 -86.95 -13.44 -44.02
CA ALA A 285 -85.56 -13.01 -44.07
C ALA A 285 -84.61 -14.21 -44.29
N ASP A 286 -83.82 -14.13 -45.36
CA ASP A 286 -82.71 -15.04 -45.63
C ASP A 286 -81.39 -14.46 -45.10
N GLU A 287 -80.73 -15.20 -44.22
CA GLU A 287 -79.40 -14.83 -43.70
C GLU A 287 -78.30 -15.17 -44.70
N LEU A 288 -77.43 -14.21 -44.98
CA LEU A 288 -76.26 -14.32 -45.84
C LEU A 288 -75.00 -13.96 -45.05
N ASP A 289 -73.82 -14.33 -45.56
CA ASP A 289 -72.54 -14.01 -44.90
C ASP A 289 -72.34 -12.48 -44.82
N GLY A 290 -72.48 -11.94 -43.60
CA GLY A 290 -72.36 -10.51 -43.30
C GLY A 290 -73.54 -9.63 -43.76
N ALA A 291 -74.70 -10.21 -44.11
CA ALA A 291 -75.86 -9.46 -44.57
C ALA A 291 -77.19 -10.23 -44.38
N VAL A 292 -78.31 -9.49 -44.42
CA VAL A 292 -79.66 -10.08 -44.45
C VAL A 292 -80.35 -9.67 -45.74
N CYS A 293 -81.04 -10.60 -46.38
CA CYS A 293 -81.95 -10.35 -47.48
C CYS A 293 -83.39 -10.51 -47.00
N VAL A 294 -84.15 -9.41 -46.98
CA VAL A 294 -85.55 -9.42 -46.53
C VAL A 294 -86.47 -9.29 -47.74
N GLN A 295 -87.41 -10.22 -47.90
CA GLN A 295 -88.44 -10.16 -48.93
C GLN A 295 -89.60 -9.28 -48.44
N LEU A 296 -89.75 -8.10 -49.04
CA LEU A 296 -90.79 -7.14 -48.64
C LEU A 296 -92.16 -7.48 -49.23
N ASN A 297 -92.17 -8.02 -50.46
CA ASN A 297 -93.35 -8.43 -51.24
C ASN A 297 -92.91 -9.43 -52.33
N GLU A 298 -93.83 -10.02 -53.10
CA GLU A 298 -93.52 -10.95 -54.20
C GLU A 298 -92.54 -10.41 -55.28
N ARG A 299 -92.34 -9.08 -55.34
CA ARG A 299 -91.51 -8.41 -56.38
C ARG A 299 -90.39 -7.52 -55.84
N GLN A 300 -90.16 -7.47 -54.52
CA GLN A 300 -89.18 -6.57 -53.91
C GLN A 300 -88.34 -7.27 -52.83
N LEU A 301 -87.02 -7.12 -52.92
CA LEU A 301 -86.04 -7.63 -51.96
C LEU A 301 -85.21 -6.47 -51.41
N ARG A 302 -84.88 -6.52 -50.12
CA ARG A 302 -83.98 -5.57 -49.47
C ARG A 302 -82.74 -6.28 -48.96
N TYR A 303 -81.59 -5.96 -49.55
CA TYR A 303 -80.29 -6.43 -49.09
C TYR A 303 -79.68 -5.42 -48.12
N SER A 304 -79.48 -5.83 -46.87
CA SER A 304 -78.90 -4.98 -45.82
C SER A 304 -77.64 -5.64 -45.25
N ARG A 305 -76.50 -4.96 -45.33
CA ARG A 305 -75.25 -5.44 -44.73
C ARG A 305 -75.28 -5.23 -43.23
N PHE A 306 -74.59 -6.10 -42.49
CA PHE A 306 -74.38 -5.92 -41.07
C PHE A 306 -73.66 -4.59 -40.82
N PRO A 307 -74.26 -3.66 -40.07
CA PRO A 307 -73.60 -2.43 -39.70
C PRO A 307 -72.41 -2.74 -38.78
N LYS A 308 -71.27 -2.10 -39.01
CA LYS A 308 -70.10 -2.22 -38.12
C LYS A 308 -70.40 -1.78 -36.69
N ILE A 309 -71.35 -0.85 -36.54
CA ILE A 309 -71.85 -0.31 -35.28
C ILE A 309 -73.37 -0.38 -35.37
N PRO A 310 -74.01 -1.43 -34.81
CA PRO A 310 -75.46 -1.56 -34.85
C PRO A 310 -76.16 -0.48 -34.02
N LEU A 311 -77.43 -0.23 -34.36
CA LEU A 311 -78.24 0.69 -33.56
C LEU A 311 -78.70 0.01 -32.26
N PHE A 312 -79.04 -1.27 -32.36
CA PHE A 312 -79.44 -2.12 -31.24
C PHE A 312 -78.23 -2.58 -30.40
N GLY A 313 -78.52 -3.09 -29.20
CA GLY A 313 -77.53 -3.62 -28.27
C GLY A 313 -76.65 -2.54 -27.65
N ARG A 314 -77.21 -1.34 -27.39
CA ARG A 314 -76.41 -0.21 -26.90
C ARG A 314 -76.08 -0.40 -25.41
N ALA A 315 -77.00 -0.86 -24.58
CA ALA A 315 -76.74 -1.19 -23.18
C ALA A 315 -75.68 -2.28 -23.05
N ALA A 316 -75.80 -3.37 -23.83
CA ALA A 316 -74.79 -4.44 -23.87
C ALA A 316 -73.41 -3.93 -24.33
N ARG A 317 -73.37 -3.04 -25.34
CA ARG A 317 -72.12 -2.40 -25.81
C ARG A 317 -71.51 -1.47 -24.76
N GLU A 318 -72.31 -0.64 -24.10
CA GLU A 318 -71.86 0.27 -23.05
C GLU A 318 -71.29 -0.51 -21.86
N GLN A 319 -71.96 -1.58 -21.41
CA GLN A 319 -71.45 -2.49 -20.39
C GLN A 319 -70.12 -3.15 -20.80
N ARG A 320 -70.01 -3.65 -22.03
CA ARG A 320 -68.76 -4.22 -22.54
C ARG A 320 -67.64 -3.18 -22.61
N LEU A 321 -67.95 -1.95 -23.02
CA LEU A 321 -67.00 -0.84 -23.05
C LEU A 321 -66.49 -0.49 -21.65
N GLU A 322 -67.36 -0.48 -20.64
CA GLU A 322 -66.96 -0.28 -19.24
C GLU A 322 -66.00 -1.39 -18.77
N LEU A 323 -66.36 -2.66 -18.98
CA LEU A 323 -65.50 -3.80 -18.63
C LEU A 323 -64.13 -3.75 -19.34
N LEU A 324 -64.10 -3.39 -20.62
CA LEU A 324 -62.83 -3.24 -21.37
C LEU A 324 -61.99 -2.08 -20.84
N ARG A 325 -62.62 -0.96 -20.44
CA ARG A 325 -61.93 0.18 -19.83
C ARG A 325 -61.33 -0.20 -18.48
N GLU A 326 -62.06 -0.92 -17.63
CA GLU A 326 -61.55 -1.45 -16.36
C GLU A 326 -60.35 -2.38 -16.59
N GLN A 327 -60.47 -3.33 -17.52
CA GLN A 327 -59.36 -4.23 -17.88
C GLN A 327 -58.15 -3.48 -18.42
N ARG A 328 -58.37 -2.42 -19.21
CA ARG A 328 -57.30 -1.56 -19.71
C ARG A 328 -56.60 -0.85 -18.56
N GLU A 329 -57.33 -0.26 -17.62
CA GLU A 329 -56.74 0.43 -16.46
C GLU A 329 -55.92 -0.53 -15.59
N GLU A 330 -56.45 -1.74 -15.31
CA GLU A 330 -55.73 -2.79 -14.59
C GLU A 330 -54.46 -3.21 -15.34
N THR A 331 -54.55 -3.37 -16.67
CA THR A 331 -53.41 -3.73 -17.52
C THR A 331 -52.35 -2.62 -17.54
N VAL A 332 -52.77 -1.35 -17.57
CA VAL A 332 -51.87 -0.20 -17.49
C VAL A 332 -51.11 -0.17 -16.16
N GLU A 333 -51.80 -0.42 -15.05
CA GLU A 333 -51.17 -0.48 -13.73
C GLU A 333 -50.15 -1.61 -13.64
N LYS A 334 -50.54 -2.82 -14.08
CA LYS A 334 -49.63 -3.99 -14.12
C LYS A 334 -48.42 -3.74 -15.03
N HIS A 335 -48.64 -3.14 -16.21
CA HIS A 335 -47.57 -2.78 -17.13
C HIS A 335 -46.60 -1.78 -16.48
N ALA A 336 -47.12 -0.76 -15.78
CA ALA A 336 -46.27 0.23 -15.10
C ALA A 336 -45.39 -0.42 -14.01
N LYS A 337 -45.95 -1.33 -13.20
CA LYS A 337 -45.20 -2.11 -12.20
C LYS A 337 -44.12 -2.97 -12.86
N ALA A 338 -44.49 -3.78 -13.85
CA ALA A 338 -43.55 -4.63 -14.57
C ALA A 338 -42.44 -3.84 -15.27
N ALA A 339 -42.75 -2.67 -15.85
CA ALA A 339 -41.75 -1.81 -16.47
C ALA A 339 -40.76 -1.23 -15.45
N PHE A 340 -41.24 -0.83 -14.26
CA PHE A 340 -40.38 -0.35 -13.18
C PHE A 340 -39.46 -1.47 -12.66
N ASP A 341 -40.01 -2.66 -12.42
CA ASP A 341 -39.26 -3.81 -11.94
C ASP A 341 -38.21 -4.28 -12.96
N ALA A 342 -38.58 -4.34 -14.24
CA ALA A 342 -37.65 -4.65 -15.33
C ALA A 342 -36.49 -3.63 -15.39
N GLN A 343 -36.78 -2.33 -15.25
CA GLN A 343 -35.74 -1.30 -15.22
C GLN A 343 -34.81 -1.45 -14.01
N LYS A 344 -35.36 -1.78 -12.84
CA LYS A 344 -34.58 -2.02 -11.61
C LYS A 344 -33.65 -3.23 -11.79
N LEU A 345 -34.18 -4.35 -12.28
CA LEU A 345 -33.40 -5.57 -12.54
C LEU A 345 -32.34 -5.35 -13.62
N GLN A 346 -32.65 -4.59 -14.67
CA GLN A 346 -31.69 -4.25 -15.72
C GLN A 346 -30.51 -3.44 -15.17
N ARG A 347 -30.76 -2.43 -14.33
CA ARG A 347 -29.68 -1.65 -13.68
C ARG A 347 -28.81 -2.51 -12.78
N LEU A 348 -29.45 -3.39 -12.00
CA LEU A 348 -28.77 -4.31 -11.09
C LEU A 348 -27.91 -5.33 -11.86
N TYR A 349 -28.42 -5.85 -12.98
CA TYR A 349 -27.65 -6.71 -13.89
C TYR A 349 -26.46 -5.96 -14.53
N GLN A 350 -26.63 -4.69 -14.90
CA GLN A 350 -25.51 -3.87 -15.40
C GLN A 350 -24.44 -3.66 -14.32
N ALA A 351 -24.84 -3.41 -13.07
CA ALA A 351 -23.91 -3.30 -11.94
C ALA A 351 -23.12 -4.59 -11.72
N PHE A 352 -23.79 -5.75 -11.76
CA PHE A 352 -23.13 -7.05 -11.72
C PHE A 352 -22.12 -7.25 -12.85
N ASN A 353 -22.46 -6.89 -14.09
CA ASN A 353 -21.53 -7.03 -15.22
C ASN A 353 -20.32 -6.10 -15.09
N ALA A 354 -20.53 -4.85 -14.69
CA ALA A 354 -19.44 -3.90 -14.47
C ALA A 354 -18.48 -4.40 -13.37
N PHE A 355 -19.03 -4.90 -12.27
CA PHE A 355 -18.25 -5.50 -11.20
C PHE A 355 -17.49 -6.75 -11.66
N ALA A 356 -18.16 -7.65 -12.37
CA ALA A 356 -17.56 -8.88 -12.89
C ALA A 356 -16.40 -8.61 -13.86
N ALA A 357 -16.48 -7.53 -14.64
CA ALA A 357 -15.46 -7.15 -15.61
C ALA A 357 -14.19 -6.54 -14.97
N GLU A 358 -14.34 -5.66 -13.97
CA GLU A 358 -13.21 -4.86 -13.45
C GLU A 358 -12.74 -5.26 -12.04
N HIS A 359 -13.63 -5.78 -11.19
CA HIS A 359 -13.41 -5.86 -9.74
C HIS A 359 -13.42 -7.28 -9.17
N MET A 360 -13.96 -8.24 -9.91
CA MET A 360 -14.16 -9.64 -9.52
C MET A 360 -12.92 -10.35 -8.95
N GLN A 361 -11.74 -10.05 -9.50
CA GLN A 361 -10.51 -10.71 -9.10
C GLN A 361 -10.03 -10.23 -7.73
N LEU A 362 -10.04 -8.90 -7.51
CA LEU A 362 -9.39 -8.29 -6.36
C LEU A 362 -10.31 -8.18 -5.15
N ALA A 363 -11.61 -7.99 -5.36
CA ALA A 363 -12.57 -7.66 -4.29
C ALA A 363 -12.69 -8.73 -3.19
N PHE A 364 -12.32 -9.98 -3.48
CA PHE A 364 -12.40 -11.11 -2.54
C PHE A 364 -11.04 -11.50 -1.94
N GLU A 365 -9.96 -10.78 -2.28
CA GLU A 365 -8.66 -11.00 -1.66
C GLU A 365 -8.62 -10.42 -0.25
N ALA A 366 -7.68 -10.90 0.57
CA ALA A 366 -7.47 -10.39 1.91
C ALA A 366 -7.05 -8.91 1.89
N ASP A 367 -7.42 -8.17 2.93
CA ASP A 367 -7.11 -6.75 3.06
C ASP A 367 -5.59 -6.50 3.07
N PRO A 368 -5.03 -5.83 2.04
CA PRO A 368 -3.61 -5.56 1.95
C PRO A 368 -3.13 -4.60 3.04
N GLU A 369 -3.99 -3.76 3.64
CA GLU A 369 -3.59 -2.85 4.73
C GLU A 369 -3.22 -3.60 6.01
N VAL A 370 -3.86 -4.75 6.27
CA VAL A 370 -3.53 -5.59 7.42
C VAL A 370 -2.12 -6.16 7.28
N GLU A 371 -1.79 -6.70 6.10
CA GLU A 371 -0.44 -7.24 5.84
C GLU A 371 0.60 -6.11 5.74
N LEU A 372 0.25 -4.95 5.17
CA LEU A 372 1.10 -3.75 5.17
C LEU A 372 1.46 -3.30 6.58
N ALA A 373 0.48 -3.25 7.49
CA ALA A 373 0.72 -2.89 8.88
C ALA A 373 1.73 -3.85 9.54
N ARG A 374 1.53 -5.16 9.33
CA ARG A 374 2.44 -6.21 9.82
C ARG A 374 3.85 -6.07 9.24
N LEU A 375 4.00 -5.90 7.94
CA LEU A 375 5.31 -5.76 7.28
C LEU A 375 6.02 -4.48 7.71
N ARG A 376 5.30 -3.37 7.91
CA ARG A 376 5.87 -2.12 8.43
C ARG A 376 6.40 -2.30 9.85
N GLU A 377 5.69 -3.05 10.69
CA GLU A 377 6.15 -3.40 12.03
C GLU A 377 7.44 -4.24 11.97
N LEU A 378 7.45 -5.32 11.17
CA LEU A 378 8.63 -6.17 10.97
C LEU A 378 9.83 -5.39 10.45
N ARG A 379 9.63 -4.51 9.45
CA ARG A 379 10.68 -3.60 8.95
C ARG A 379 11.21 -2.70 10.06
N SER A 380 10.34 -2.17 10.93
CA SER A 380 10.77 -1.32 12.04
C SER A 380 11.62 -2.09 13.07
N GLN A 381 11.30 -3.37 13.30
CA GLN A 381 12.09 -4.26 14.16
C GLN A 381 13.48 -4.51 13.54
N VAL A 382 13.53 -4.89 12.26
CA VAL A 382 14.79 -5.09 11.52
C VAL A 382 15.64 -3.82 11.47
N ALA A 383 15.03 -2.64 11.32
CA ALA A 383 15.76 -1.37 11.34
C ALA A 383 16.41 -1.08 12.71
N ARG A 384 15.76 -1.47 13.82
CA ARG A 384 16.33 -1.39 15.17
C ARG A 384 17.49 -2.37 15.32
N GLU A 385 17.29 -3.62 14.89
CA GLU A 385 18.36 -4.64 14.90
C GLU A 385 19.58 -4.20 14.09
N LEU A 386 19.37 -3.58 12.93
CA LEU A 386 20.45 -3.03 12.11
C LEU A 386 21.22 -1.93 12.84
N ASN A 387 20.51 -1.04 13.53
CA ASN A 387 21.13 0.04 14.29
C ASN A 387 21.94 -0.50 15.48
N ASP A 388 21.40 -1.48 16.21
CA ASP A 388 22.09 -2.13 17.32
C ASP A 388 23.34 -2.87 16.82
N ASN A 389 23.25 -3.55 15.68
CA ASN A 389 24.39 -4.22 15.06
C ASN A 389 25.47 -3.22 14.62
N LYS A 390 25.08 -2.08 14.04
CA LYS A 390 26.02 -0.98 13.70
C LYS A 390 26.73 -0.42 14.93
N GLN A 391 26.03 -0.27 16.07
CA GLN A 391 26.65 0.19 17.31
C GLN A 391 27.68 -0.82 17.83
N ARG A 392 27.37 -2.12 17.76
CA ARG A 392 28.31 -3.19 18.12
C ARG A 392 29.53 -3.22 17.19
N GLU A 393 29.33 -3.04 15.88
CA GLU A 393 30.43 -2.95 14.91
C GLU A 393 31.36 -1.76 15.23
N GLN A 394 30.80 -0.59 15.55
CA GLN A 394 31.59 0.58 15.95
C GLN A 394 32.40 0.34 17.22
N GLN A 395 31.82 -0.31 18.23
CA GLN A 395 32.50 -0.66 19.47
C GLN A 395 33.65 -1.65 19.23
N ALA A 396 33.39 -2.73 18.48
CA ALA A 396 34.40 -3.72 18.13
C ALA A 396 35.53 -3.12 17.28
N SER A 397 35.20 -2.19 16.37
CA SER A 397 36.20 -1.48 15.56
C SER A 397 37.09 -0.56 16.40
N ALA A 398 36.52 0.16 17.38
CA ALA A 398 37.28 0.97 18.31
C ALA A 398 38.21 0.11 19.19
N GLN A 399 37.70 -1.03 19.68
CA GLN A 399 38.51 -2.00 20.44
C GLN A 399 39.66 -2.56 19.61
N LEU A 400 39.40 -2.97 18.36
CA LEU A 400 40.43 -3.43 17.44
C LEU A 400 41.52 -2.37 17.22
N SER A 401 41.14 -1.11 17.01
CA SER A 401 42.08 -0.01 16.86
C SER A 401 42.95 0.17 18.11
N LYS A 402 42.36 0.10 19.30
CA LYS A 402 43.09 0.19 20.57
C LYS A 402 44.07 -0.97 20.73
N SER A 403 43.62 -2.21 20.52
CA SER A 403 44.48 -3.40 20.64
C SER A 403 45.63 -3.38 19.63
N LYS A 404 45.38 -2.97 18.38
CA LYS A 404 46.44 -2.78 17.36
C LYS A 404 47.47 -1.75 17.78
N GLN A 405 47.04 -0.63 18.37
CA GLN A 405 47.96 0.38 18.90
C GLN A 405 48.82 -0.20 20.03
N CYS A 406 48.22 -0.94 20.98
CA CYS A 406 48.97 -1.64 22.03
C CYS A 406 50.00 -2.62 21.47
N VAL A 407 49.63 -3.44 20.48
CA VAL A 407 50.57 -4.36 19.81
C VAL A 407 51.73 -3.58 19.18
N THR A 408 51.48 -2.46 18.49
CA THR A 408 52.57 -1.66 17.91
C THR A 408 53.49 -1.02 18.94
N LEU A 409 52.99 -0.67 20.12
CA LEU A 409 53.81 -0.16 21.23
C LEU A 409 54.62 -1.29 21.86
N LEU A 410 54.02 -2.46 22.08
CA LEU A 410 54.70 -3.67 22.58
C LEU A 410 55.81 -4.14 21.62
N ASP A 411 55.55 -4.15 20.31
CA ASP A 411 56.55 -4.49 19.28
C ASP A 411 57.72 -3.47 19.22
N ARG A 412 57.48 -2.21 19.57
CA ARG A 412 58.55 -1.20 19.68
C ARG A 412 59.34 -1.37 20.97
N LEU A 413 58.67 -1.70 22.07
CA LEU A 413 59.30 -1.96 23.36
C LEU A 413 60.18 -3.20 23.34
N SER A 414 59.79 -4.25 22.61
CA SER A 414 60.58 -5.49 22.48
C SER A 414 61.96 -5.25 21.87
N ILE A 415 62.09 -4.30 20.95
CA ILE A 415 63.38 -3.88 20.37
C ILE A 415 64.32 -3.29 21.44
N SER A 416 63.76 -2.71 22.51
CA SER A 416 64.48 -2.08 23.62
C SER A 416 64.41 -2.87 24.95
N ALA A 417 63.89 -4.10 24.94
CA ALA A 417 63.64 -4.89 26.15
C ALA A 417 64.92 -5.12 26.96
N ASN A 418 66.01 -5.42 26.26
CA ASN A 418 67.34 -5.65 26.83
C ASN A 418 67.90 -4.46 27.63
N VAL A 419 67.48 -3.23 27.32
CA VAL A 419 67.93 -2.00 28.00
C VAL A 419 66.87 -1.51 29.00
N LEU A 420 65.59 -1.78 28.76
CA LEU A 420 64.48 -1.36 29.61
C LEU A 420 64.58 -1.94 31.03
N PHE A 421 64.82 -3.25 31.14
CA PHE A 421 64.88 -3.97 32.42
C PHE A 421 66.27 -3.98 33.07
N ASP A 422 67.23 -3.24 32.52
CA ASP A 422 68.61 -3.19 33.03
C ASP A 422 68.73 -2.14 34.15
N GLU A 423 68.56 -2.57 35.40
CA GLU A 423 68.68 -1.72 36.59
C GLU A 423 70.13 -1.25 36.85
N THR A 424 71.12 -1.99 36.35
CA THR A 424 72.55 -1.72 36.55
C THR A 424 73.11 -0.66 35.60
N LEU A 425 72.30 -0.20 34.64
CA LEU A 425 72.74 0.70 33.57
C LEU A 425 73.10 2.10 34.11
N ALA A 426 72.33 2.61 35.07
CA ALA A 426 72.56 3.90 35.71
C ALA A 426 73.82 3.88 36.60
N GLU A 427 74.02 2.79 37.34
CA GLU A 427 75.21 2.59 38.19
C GLU A 427 76.47 2.49 37.33
N ARG A 428 76.47 1.67 36.27
CA ARG A 428 77.60 1.55 35.32
C ARG A 428 77.92 2.86 34.62
N HIS A 429 76.91 3.69 34.33
CA HIS A 429 77.13 5.02 33.78
C HIS A 429 77.76 5.97 34.79
N GLN A 430 77.31 5.97 36.05
CA GLN A 430 77.92 6.79 37.11
C GLN A 430 79.37 6.38 37.40
N GLU A 431 79.67 5.08 37.43
CA GLU A 431 81.03 4.56 37.57
C GLU A 431 81.93 5.00 36.40
N LEU A 432 81.47 4.85 35.15
CA LEU A 432 82.22 5.32 33.98
C LEU A 432 82.35 6.84 33.91
N GLN A 433 81.34 7.59 34.41
CA GLN A 433 81.43 9.04 34.54
C GLN A 433 82.53 9.43 35.52
N SER A 434 82.60 8.79 36.69
CA SER A 434 83.70 8.99 37.65
C SER A 434 85.06 8.65 37.02
N HIS A 435 85.15 7.55 36.27
CA HIS A 435 86.38 7.19 35.56
C HIS A 435 86.77 8.20 34.47
N ILE A 436 85.79 8.83 33.80
CA ILE A 436 86.06 9.91 32.84
C ILE A 436 86.48 11.19 33.54
N GLU A 437 85.91 11.51 34.70
CA GLU A 437 86.33 12.62 35.56
C GLU A 437 87.77 12.41 36.05
N ASP A 438 88.11 11.22 36.51
CA ASP A 438 89.48 10.82 36.89
C ASP A 438 90.43 10.89 35.69
N LEU A 439 90.00 10.45 34.50
CA LEU A 439 90.77 10.58 33.27
C LEU A 439 91.00 12.05 32.88
N ASN A 440 89.99 12.91 33.04
CA ASN A 440 90.11 14.34 32.75
C ASN A 440 91.03 15.02 33.78
N GLY A 441 90.95 14.63 35.05
CA GLY A 441 91.87 15.03 36.11
C GLY A 441 93.30 14.58 35.82
N ALA A 442 93.50 13.32 35.44
CA ALA A 442 94.78 12.74 35.02
C ALA A 442 95.36 13.45 33.79
N LYS A 443 94.51 13.79 32.81
CA LYS A 443 94.88 14.56 31.62
C LYS A 443 95.33 15.97 31.97
N SER A 444 94.58 16.64 32.86
CA SER A 444 94.94 17.97 33.37
C SER A 444 96.25 17.93 34.16
N TYR A 445 96.42 16.93 35.03
CA TYR A 445 97.64 16.73 35.82
C TYR A 445 98.86 16.45 34.95
N ILE A 446 98.76 15.56 33.95
CA ILE A 446 99.85 15.31 32.99
C ILE A 446 100.12 16.54 32.12
N HIS A 447 99.09 17.30 31.74
CA HIS A 447 99.29 18.54 30.97
C HIS A 447 100.02 19.62 31.80
N GLN A 448 99.69 19.76 33.09
CA GLN A 448 100.27 20.77 33.99
C GLN A 448 101.62 20.36 34.58
N HIS A 449 101.80 19.08 34.92
CA HIS A 449 102.94 18.57 35.68
C HIS A 449 103.75 17.48 34.95
N GLY A 450 103.30 16.99 33.80
CA GLY A 450 103.96 15.91 33.06
C GLY A 450 105.35 16.27 32.54
N ALA A 451 105.55 17.52 32.10
CA ALA A 451 106.87 18.02 31.70
C ALA A 451 107.84 18.10 32.88
N ALA A 452 107.35 18.47 34.07
CA ALA A 452 108.14 18.50 35.30
C ALA A 452 108.50 17.07 35.77
N ALA A 453 107.59 16.10 35.61
CA ALA A 453 107.83 14.69 35.96
C ALA A 453 108.77 13.96 34.97
N GLU A 454 108.75 14.31 33.68
CA GLU A 454 109.69 13.77 32.67
C GLU A 454 111.13 14.26 32.88
N ASN A 455 111.30 15.54 33.21
CA ASN A 455 112.62 16.14 33.50
C ASN A 455 113.27 15.59 34.78
N TRP A 456 112.51 14.88 35.62
CA TRP A 456 113.01 14.20 36.83
C TRP A 456 113.58 12.80 36.57
N LEU A 457 113.22 12.17 35.44
CA LEU A 457 113.67 10.83 35.05
C LEU A 457 114.99 10.86 34.25
N GLN A 458 115.38 12.04 33.74
CA GLN A 458 116.68 12.30 33.10
C GLN A 458 117.71 12.72 34.15
#